data_AF-A0A4Q9L804-F1
#
_entry.id   AF-A0A4Q9L804-F1
#
_cell.length_a   1.000
_cell.length_b   1.000
_cell.length_c   1.000
_cell.angle_alpha   90.00
_cell.angle_beta   90.00
_cell.angle_gamma   90.00
#
_symmetry.space_group_name_H-M   'P 1'
#
loop_
_entity.id
_entity.type
_entity.pdbx_description
1 polymer ?
#
loop_
_entity_poly.entity_id
_entity_poly.type
_entity_poly.pdbx_seq_one_letter_code
_entity_poly.pdbx_strand_id
1 'polypeptide(L)'
;NTLPSCLKNFPTLNTFLLYKNFYFLFYKNPMAKVVSLNRAGKVKGQTPKVEKQEKEKGKTGRAKKRMLYEHRSKGGLFETGKMKMNPQN
;
A
#
# COMPACT_ATOMS: atom_id res chain seq x y z
N ASN A 1 -59.64 7.89 -11.71
CA ASN A 1 -59.44 6.43 -11.70
C ASN A 1 -58.18 6.18 -12.52
N THR A 2 -57.00 5.90 -11.99
CA THR A 2 -56.62 5.04 -10.87
C THR A 2 -55.18 5.43 -10.48
N LEU A 3 -54.99 6.01 -9.29
CA LEU A 3 -53.67 5.99 -8.68
C LEU A 3 -53.46 4.58 -8.09
N PRO A 4 -52.30 3.93 -8.32
CA PRO A 4 -52.08 2.58 -7.82
C PRO A 4 -52.15 2.56 -6.29
N SER A 5 -52.97 1.65 -5.77
CA SER A 5 -53.24 1.42 -4.34
C SER A 5 -52.04 0.89 -3.55
N CYS A 6 -50.85 0.80 -4.15
CA CYS A 6 -49.70 0.12 -3.57
C CYS A 6 -48.79 1.00 -2.69
N LEU A 7 -49.10 2.28 -2.49
CA LEU A 7 -48.31 3.18 -1.61
C LEU A 7 -48.92 3.38 -0.22
N LYS A 8 -49.63 2.37 0.32
CA LYS A 8 -50.25 2.45 1.65
C LYS A 8 -49.71 1.43 2.65
N ASN A 9 -48.43 1.05 2.57
CA ASN A 9 -47.76 0.30 3.63
C ASN A 9 -46.27 0.66 3.71
N PHE A 10 -45.96 1.86 4.19
CA PHE A 10 -44.66 2.16 4.79
C PHE A 10 -44.88 2.41 6.29
N PRO A 11 -44.30 1.62 7.22
CA PRO A 11 -44.35 1.95 8.65
C PRO A 11 -43.47 3.19 8.90
N THR A 12 -44.09 4.37 8.91
CA THR A 12 -43.44 5.69 8.84
C THR A 12 -42.94 6.28 10.16
N LEU A 13 -42.80 5.51 11.24
CA LEU A 13 -42.31 6.07 12.52
C LEU A 13 -41.19 5.27 13.19
N ASN A 14 -41.01 3.98 12.90
CA ASN A 14 -40.03 3.15 13.60
C ASN A 14 -38.66 3.09 12.89
N THR A 15 -38.62 3.23 11.57
CA THR A 15 -37.37 3.26 10.78
C THR A 15 -36.57 4.56 10.98
N PHE A 16 -37.24 5.69 11.22
CA PHE A 16 -36.58 6.98 11.44
C PHE A 16 -35.90 7.07 12.82
N LEU A 17 -36.48 6.46 13.85
CA LEU A 17 -35.90 6.38 15.20
C LEU A 17 -34.75 5.37 15.27
N LEU A 18 -34.84 4.25 14.56
CA LEU A 18 -33.73 3.29 14.44
C LEU A 18 -32.53 3.89 13.69
N TYR A 19 -32.76 4.69 12.65
CA TYR A 19 -31.67 5.39 11.95
C TYR A 19 -30.99 6.45 12.84
N LYS A 20 -31.77 7.21 13.61
CA LYS A 20 -31.22 8.17 14.60
C LYS A 20 -30.44 7.49 15.73
N ASN A 21 -30.94 6.38 16.28
CA ASN A 21 -30.26 5.64 17.33
C ASN A 21 -28.99 4.92 16.82
N PHE A 22 -29.01 4.39 15.59
CA PHE A 22 -27.84 3.79 14.96
C PHE A 22 -26.76 4.83 14.63
N TYR A 23 -27.14 6.01 14.12
CA TYR A 23 -26.21 7.13 13.94
C TYR A 23 -25.63 7.61 15.28
N PHE A 24 -26.43 7.73 16.34
CA PHE A 24 -25.96 8.20 17.64
C PHE A 24 -24.92 7.29 18.30
N LEU A 25 -24.98 5.97 18.08
CA LEU A 25 -23.96 5.03 18.59
C LEU A 25 -22.62 5.07 17.83
N PHE A 26 -22.60 5.57 16.58
CA PHE A 26 -21.36 5.62 15.80
C PHE A 26 -20.47 6.82 16.19
N TYR A 27 -21.07 7.99 16.49
CA TYR A 27 -20.34 9.23 16.81
C TYR A 27 -19.77 9.32 18.24
N LYS A 28 -20.03 8.34 19.11
CA LYS A 28 -19.53 8.32 20.49
C LYS A 28 -18.33 7.42 20.74
N ASN A 29 -17.75 6.81 19.70
CA ASN A 29 -16.47 6.12 19.84
C ASN A 29 -15.36 7.19 19.82
N PRO A 30 -14.68 7.50 20.95
CA PRO A 30 -13.55 8.41 20.92
C PRO A 30 -12.50 7.81 19.99
N MET A 31 -12.32 8.46 18.84
CA MET A 31 -11.28 8.14 17.87
C MET A 31 -9.96 7.89 18.58
N ALA A 32 -9.36 6.74 18.28
CA ALA A 32 -8.00 6.30 18.52
C ALA A 32 -7.11 7.18 19.43
N LYS A 33 -6.54 6.55 20.46
CA LYS A 33 -5.52 7.13 21.37
C LYS A 33 -4.45 7.88 20.56
N VAL A 34 -4.34 9.20 20.80
CA VAL A 34 -3.38 10.10 20.15
C VAL A 34 -1.96 9.55 20.36
N VAL A 35 -1.38 8.99 19.31
CA VAL A 35 0.03 8.58 19.32
C VAL A 35 0.88 9.85 19.36
N SER A 36 1.74 9.98 20.35
CA SER A 36 2.59 11.15 20.54
C SER A 36 3.45 11.40 19.30
N LEU A 37 3.28 12.56 18.66
CA LEU A 37 4.02 12.97 17.46
C LEU A 37 5.52 13.18 17.70
N ASN A 38 5.93 13.33 18.96
CA ASN A 38 7.30 13.65 19.39
C ASN A 38 8.35 12.61 18.97
N ARG A 39 7.95 11.43 18.48
CA ARG A 39 8.86 10.36 18.01
C ARG A 39 8.96 10.28 16.48
N ALA A 40 8.17 11.06 15.75
CA ALA A 40 8.20 11.04 14.29
C ALA A 40 9.56 11.52 13.77
N GLY A 41 10.15 10.80 12.81
CA GLY A 41 11.37 11.22 12.11
C GLY A 41 12.69 11.06 12.88
N LYS A 42 12.70 10.70 14.18
CA LYS A 42 13.90 10.59 15.02
C LYS A 42 15.06 9.84 14.33
N VAL A 43 14.78 8.63 13.84
CA VAL A 43 15.83 7.76 13.27
C VAL A 43 16.39 8.33 11.97
N LYS A 44 15.54 8.84 11.08
CA LYS A 44 15.94 9.41 9.79
C LYS A 44 16.76 10.70 9.93
N GLY A 45 16.51 11.49 10.98
CA GLY A 45 17.30 12.69 11.29
C GLY A 45 18.63 12.37 12.00
N GLN A 46 18.69 11.27 12.75
CA GLN A 46 19.91 10.81 13.41
C GLN A 46 20.92 10.20 12.42
N THR A 47 20.45 9.52 11.36
CA THR A 47 21.35 8.90 10.38
C THR A 47 22.12 9.95 9.58
N PRO A 48 23.47 9.83 9.46
CA PRO A 48 24.25 10.75 8.65
C PRO A 48 23.80 10.70 7.19
N LYS A 49 23.76 11.86 6.54
CA LYS A 49 23.37 11.94 5.14
C LYS A 49 24.56 11.54 4.26
N VAL A 50 24.48 10.37 3.64
CA VAL A 50 25.45 9.95 2.61
C VAL A 50 25.03 10.52 1.27
N GLU A 51 25.93 11.26 0.62
CA GLU A 51 25.73 11.78 -0.73
C GLU A 51 25.69 10.66 -1.77
N LYS A 52 25.00 10.90 -2.88
CA LYS A 52 24.95 9.93 -3.97
C LYS A 52 26.27 9.97 -4.71
N GLN A 53 26.94 8.83 -4.78
CA GLN A 53 28.10 8.66 -5.66
C GLN A 53 27.69 8.85 -7.12
N GLU A 54 28.57 9.46 -7.91
CA GLU A 54 28.41 9.55 -9.35
C GLU A 54 28.49 8.15 -9.96
N LYS A 55 27.49 7.80 -10.79
CA LYS A 55 27.40 6.50 -11.46
C LYS A 55 27.20 6.72 -12.93
N GLU A 56 27.95 6.00 -13.74
CA GLU A 56 27.76 6.00 -15.19
C GLU A 56 26.32 5.60 -15.56
N LYS A 57 25.85 6.13 -16.69
CA LYS A 57 24.53 5.80 -17.21
C LYS A 57 24.47 4.31 -17.53
N GLY A 58 23.66 3.57 -16.77
CA GLY A 58 23.44 2.16 -17.05
C GLY A 58 22.80 1.95 -18.42
N LYS A 59 23.22 0.90 -19.14
CA LYS A 59 22.60 0.53 -20.42
C LYS A 59 21.11 0.25 -20.21
N THR A 60 20.27 0.69 -21.14
CA THR A 60 18.81 0.53 -21.09
C THR A 60 18.30 -0.45 -22.16
N GLY A 61 17.04 -0.88 -22.04
CA GLY A 61 16.35 -1.68 -23.05
C GLY A 61 17.02 -3.01 -23.39
N ARG A 62 17.18 -3.29 -24.69
CA ARG A 62 17.75 -4.54 -25.22
C ARG A 62 19.19 -4.76 -24.78
N ALA A 63 20.00 -3.70 -24.75
CA ALA A 63 21.39 -3.78 -24.33
C ALA A 63 21.52 -4.27 -22.88
N LYS A 64 20.64 -3.81 -21.98
CA LYS A 64 20.57 -4.32 -20.59
C LYS A 64 20.21 -5.80 -20.53
N LYS A 65 19.19 -6.22 -21.29
CA LYS A 65 18.75 -7.61 -21.33
C LYS A 65 19.86 -8.54 -21.82
N ARG A 66 20.65 -8.12 -22.81
CA ARG A 66 21.77 -8.90 -23.33
C ARG A 66 22.87 -9.10 -22.27
N MET A 67 23.29 -8.04 -21.60
CA MET A 67 24.30 -8.15 -20.53
C MET A 67 23.82 -9.09 -19.40
N LEU A 68 22.56 -8.96 -18.96
CA LEU A 68 22.02 -9.84 -17.92
C LEU A 68 21.98 -11.30 -18.33
N TYR A 69 21.63 -11.60 -19.58
CA TYR A 69 21.65 -12.97 -20.11
C TYR A 69 23.07 -13.53 -20.14
N GLU A 70 24.04 -12.75 -20.62
CA GLU A 70 25.45 -13.16 -20.65
C GLU A 70 26.00 -13.43 -19.24
N HIS A 71 25.69 -12.58 -18.25
CA HIS A 71 26.08 -12.81 -16.86
C HIS A 71 25.44 -14.08 -16.27
N ARG A 72 24.15 -14.32 -16.55
CA ARG A 72 23.44 -15.53 -16.08
C ARG A 72 23.95 -16.81 -16.74
N SER A 73 24.29 -16.72 -18.02
CA SER A 73 24.87 -17.83 -18.77
C SER A 73 26.26 -18.17 -18.25
N LYS A 74 27.13 -17.16 -18.05
CA LYS A 74 28.44 -17.36 -17.43
C LYS A 74 28.36 -17.91 -16.01
N GLY A 75 27.33 -17.49 -15.25
CA GLY A 75 27.08 -17.99 -13.91
C GLY A 75 26.38 -19.37 -13.85
N GLY A 76 26.25 -20.07 -14.98
CA GLY A 76 25.74 -21.44 -15.03
C GLY A 76 24.25 -21.58 -14.70
N LEU A 77 23.47 -20.50 -14.67
CA LEU A 77 22.06 -20.53 -14.25
C LEU A 77 21.21 -21.43 -15.15
N PHE A 78 21.48 -21.43 -16.45
CA PHE A 78 20.70 -22.21 -17.42
C PHE A 78 21.00 -23.71 -17.39
N GLU A 79 22.16 -24.10 -16.85
CA GLU A 79 22.59 -25.49 -16.76
C GLU A 79 22.23 -26.08 -15.39
N THR A 80 22.59 -25.37 -14.33
CA THR A 80 22.45 -25.84 -12.94
C THR A 80 21.14 -25.44 -12.29
N GLY A 81 20.42 -24.47 -12.87
CA GLY A 81 19.21 -23.87 -12.29
C GLY A 81 19.47 -23.02 -11.03
N LYS A 82 20.72 -22.90 -10.57
CA LYS A 82 21.06 -22.26 -9.29
C LYS A 82 22.20 -21.26 -9.48
N MET A 83 21.98 -20.01 -9.06
CA MET A 83 23.01 -18.96 -9.11
C MET A 83 22.81 -17.94 -7.97
N LYS A 84 23.90 -17.56 -7.29
CA LYS A 84 23.87 -16.45 -6.30
C LYS A 84 24.12 -15.12 -7.00
N MET A 85 23.11 -14.26 -7.04
CA MET A 85 23.16 -12.97 -7.78
C MET A 85 23.85 -11.83 -7.01
N ASN A 86 23.84 -11.88 -5.68
CA ASN A 86 24.47 -10.87 -4.83
C ASN A 86 25.11 -11.54 -3.61
N PRO A 87 26.28 -12.18 -3.76
CA PRO A 87 27.01 -12.72 -2.61
C PRO A 87 27.47 -11.56 -1.72
N GLN A 88 27.23 -11.68 -0.41
CA GLN A 88 27.90 -10.84 0.59
C GLN A 88 29.12 -11.59 1.10
N ASN A 89 30.24 -10.88 1.22
CA ASN A 89 31.45 -11.41 1.84
C ASN A 89 31.26 -11.54 3.35
#